data_AF-A0A142X812-F1
#
_entry.id   AF-A0A142X812-F1
#
_cell.length_a   1.000
_cell.length_b   1.000
_cell.length_c   1.000
_cell.angle_alpha   90.00
_cell.angle_beta   90.00
_cell.angle_gamma   90.00
#
_symmetry.space_group_name_H-M   'P 1'
#
loop_
_entity.id
_entity.type
_entity.pdbx_description
1 polymer ?
#
loop_
_entity_poly.entity_id
_entity_poly.type
_entity_poly.pdbx_seq_one_letter_code
_entity_poly.pdbx_strand_id
1 'polypeptide(L)'
;MFALFLGLWTWKLLEPTPIPESLGGRLGDWKFYAAKLLHAGAYAFLTVLATTLPLPRYWRWYFVGLLALHGIATEIGQTFVPNRTGSVRDVIIDWVGIGLGLLTWLAVSGGRRAKGVGE
;
A
#
# COMPACT_ATOMS: atom_id res chain seq x y z
N MET A 1 -12.85 -8.52 0.64
CA MET A 1 -11.52 -8.47 0.00
C MET A 1 -10.61 -7.39 0.56
N PHE A 2 -10.99 -6.10 0.56
CA PHE A 2 -10.10 -5.02 1.05
C PHE A 2 -9.53 -5.26 2.46
N ALA A 3 -10.40 -5.48 3.46
CA ALA A 3 -9.97 -5.71 4.84
C ALA A 3 -9.05 -6.93 5.01
N LEU A 4 -9.25 -7.99 4.21
CA LEU A 4 -8.39 -9.17 4.21
C LEU A 4 -6.97 -8.81 3.76
N PHE A 5 -6.85 -8.13 2.61
CA PHE A 5 -5.53 -7.72 2.10
C PHE A 5 -4.86 -6.69 3.00
N LEU A 6 -5.63 -5.77 3.59
CA LEU A 6 -5.10 -4.82 4.56
C LEU A 6 -4.53 -5.58 5.77
N GLY A 7 -5.30 -6.50 6.36
CA GLY A 7 -4.86 -7.30 7.50
C GLY A 7 -3.63 -8.18 7.20
N LEU A 8 -3.59 -8.81 6.03
CA LEU A 8 -2.41 -9.57 5.58
C LEU A 8 -1.18 -8.67 5.46
N TRP A 9 -1.35 -7.46 4.91
CA TRP A 9 -0.28 -6.50 4.79
C TRP A 9 0.20 -5.98 6.15
N THR A 10 -0.72 -5.66 7.06
CA THR A 10 -0.42 -5.28 8.45
C THR A 10 0.40 -6.38 9.14
N TRP A 11 -0.05 -7.63 9.05
CA TRP A 11 0.65 -8.76 9.64
C TRP A 11 2.07 -8.87 9.07
N LYS A 12 2.22 -8.74 7.75
CA LYS A 12 3.54 -8.81 7.11
C LYS A 12 4.47 -7.66 7.51
N LEU A 13 3.93 -6.45 7.69
CA LEU A 13 4.69 -5.28 8.16
C LEU A 13 5.15 -5.41 9.62
N LEU A 14 4.40 -6.13 10.45
CA LEU A 14 4.72 -6.33 11.87
C LEU A 14 5.38 -7.69 12.17
N GLU A 15 5.63 -8.50 11.14
CA GLU A 15 6.39 -9.74 11.29
C GLU A 15 7.86 -9.44 11.65
N PRO A 16 8.44 -10.08 12.70
CA PRO A 16 9.83 -9.86 13.11
C PRO A 16 10.87 -10.20 12.03
N THR A 17 10.58 -11.23 11.23
CA THR A 17 11.45 -11.71 10.15
C THR A 17 10.77 -11.47 8.79
N PRO A 18 10.85 -10.25 8.22
CA PRO A 18 10.10 -9.87 7.03
C PRO A 18 10.44 -10.69 5.79
N ILE A 19 11.69 -11.13 5.66
CA ILE A 19 12.20 -11.82 4.47
C ILE A 19 12.76 -13.17 4.92
N PRO A 20 12.20 -14.29 4.44
CA PRO A 20 12.75 -15.61 4.69
C PRO A 20 14.22 -15.67 4.23
N GLU A 21 15.08 -16.35 4.98
CA GLU A 21 16.53 -16.43 4.67
C GLU A 21 16.79 -16.94 3.25
N SER A 22 15.99 -17.91 2.79
CA SER A 22 16.06 -18.45 1.43
C SER A 22 15.81 -17.42 0.33
N LEU A 23 14.99 -16.40 0.61
CA LEU A 23 14.74 -15.30 -0.32
C LEU A 23 15.80 -14.20 -0.17
N GLY A 24 16.28 -13.97 1.06
CA GLY A 24 17.33 -13.00 1.35
C GLY A 24 18.62 -13.28 0.57
N GLY A 25 19.06 -14.55 0.56
CA GLY A 25 20.25 -14.96 -0.20
C GLY A 25 20.10 -14.81 -1.72
N ARG A 26 18.87 -14.95 -2.25
CA ARG A 26 18.58 -14.82 -3.69
C ARG A 26 18.51 -13.37 -4.15
N LEU A 27 18.05 -12.46 -3.29
CA LEU A 27 17.91 -11.05 -3.63
C LEU A 27 19.22 -10.27 -3.52
N GLY A 28 20.14 -10.70 -2.63
CA GLY A 28 21.43 -10.03 -2.44
C GLY A 28 21.26 -8.52 -2.24
N ASP A 29 21.99 -7.72 -3.04
CA ASP A 29 21.97 -6.26 -2.99
C ASP A 29 20.61 -5.65 -3.38
N TRP A 30 19.78 -6.37 -4.14
CA TRP A 30 18.45 -5.91 -4.55
C TRP A 30 17.41 -5.98 -3.45
N LYS A 31 17.72 -6.66 -2.33
CA LYS A 31 16.80 -6.85 -1.19
C LYS A 31 16.18 -5.52 -0.73
N PHE A 32 17.01 -4.48 -0.65
CA PHE A 32 16.57 -3.16 -0.22
C PHE A 32 15.52 -2.56 -1.17
N TYR A 33 15.81 -2.52 -2.48
CA TYR A 33 14.91 -1.98 -3.49
C TYR A 33 13.63 -2.80 -3.60
N ALA A 34 13.73 -4.13 -3.55
CA ALA A 34 12.58 -5.02 -3.58
C ALA A 34 11.62 -4.75 -2.41
N ALA A 35 12.14 -4.54 -1.20
CA ALA A 35 11.32 -4.18 -0.05
C ALA A 35 10.59 -2.84 -0.25
N LYS A 36 11.28 -1.82 -0.76
CA LYS A 36 10.67 -0.50 -1.02
C LYS A 36 9.60 -0.55 -2.12
N LEU A 37 9.85 -1.30 -3.18
CA LEU A 37 8.87 -1.53 -4.24
C LEU A 37 7.66 -2.32 -3.73
N LEU A 38 7.86 -3.28 -2.82
CA LEU A 38 6.77 -4.02 -2.21
C LEU A 38 5.87 -3.11 -1.37
N HIS A 39 6.45 -2.19 -0.59
CA HIS A 39 5.69 -1.16 0.14
C HIS A 39 4.84 -0.31 -0.81
N ALA A 40 5.48 0.39 -1.76
CA ALA A 40 4.77 1.24 -2.71
C ALA A 40 3.71 0.45 -3.50
N GLY A 41 4.04 -0.76 -3.96
CA GLY A 41 3.13 -1.61 -4.71
C GLY A 41 1.93 -2.09 -3.90
N ALA A 42 2.14 -2.51 -2.64
CA ALA A 42 1.07 -2.96 -1.76
C ALA A 42 0.08 -1.82 -1.46
N TYR A 43 0.58 -0.62 -1.16
CA TYR A 43 -0.28 0.54 -0.91
C TYR A 43 -0.99 1.05 -2.18
N ALA A 44 -0.33 0.98 -3.34
CA ALA A 44 -0.99 1.26 -4.62
C ALA A 44 -2.14 0.27 -4.89
N PHE A 45 -1.89 -1.02 -4.70
CA PHE A 45 -2.88 -2.07 -4.85
C PHE A 45 -4.06 -1.89 -3.89
N LEU A 46 -3.81 -1.67 -2.60
CA LEU A 46 -4.86 -1.43 -1.60
C LEU A 46 -5.68 -0.19 -1.94
N THR A 47 -5.04 0.88 -2.43
CA THR A 47 -5.73 2.10 -2.85
C THR A 47 -6.66 1.84 -4.03
N VAL A 48 -6.18 1.15 -5.08
CA VAL A 48 -7.03 0.75 -6.21
C VAL A 48 -8.18 -0.13 -5.74
N LEU A 49 -7.90 -1.13 -4.87
CA LEU A 49 -8.92 -2.02 -4.33
C LEU A 49 -9.99 -1.24 -3.55
N ALA A 50 -9.61 -0.25 -2.73
CA ALA A 50 -10.57 0.63 -2.05
C ALA A 50 -11.48 1.38 -3.03
N THR A 51 -10.97 1.79 -4.20
CA THR A 51 -11.79 2.49 -5.21
C THR A 51 -12.81 1.58 -5.91
N THR A 52 -12.64 0.25 -5.84
CA THR A 52 -13.57 -0.73 -6.40
C THR A 52 -14.73 -1.07 -5.46
N LEU A 53 -14.68 -0.63 -4.20
CA LEU A 53 -15.76 -0.84 -3.24
C LEU A 53 -17.02 -0.10 -3.71
N PRO A 54 -18.23 -0.69 -3.53
CA PRO A 54 -19.51 -0.10 -3.92
C PRO A 54 -19.94 0.99 -2.92
N LEU A 55 -19.08 1.98 -2.70
CA LEU A 55 -19.27 3.06 -1.74
C LEU A 55 -19.33 4.42 -2.46
N PRO A 56 -20.06 5.39 -1.89
CA PRO A 56 -20.06 6.77 -2.36
C PRO A 56 -18.65 7.35 -2.47
N ARG A 57 -18.46 8.30 -3.39
CA ARG A 57 -17.13 8.88 -3.69
C ARG A 57 -16.44 9.48 -2.46
N TYR A 58 -17.19 10.06 -1.52
CA TYR A 58 -16.62 10.66 -0.30
C TYR A 58 -15.97 9.62 0.62
N TRP A 59 -16.51 8.40 0.71
CA TRP A 59 -15.91 7.30 1.49
C TRP A 59 -14.57 6.85 0.91
N ARG A 60 -14.31 7.07 -0.38
CA ARG A 60 -13.01 6.70 -0.98
C ARG A 60 -11.87 7.51 -0.38
N TRP A 61 -12.11 8.80 -0.11
CA TRP A 61 -11.12 9.66 0.57
C TRP A 61 -10.91 9.26 2.03
N TYR A 62 -11.96 8.74 2.69
CA TYR A 62 -11.80 8.12 4.01
C TYR A 62 -10.82 6.94 3.96
N PHE A 63 -10.93 6.04 2.98
CA PHE A 63 -9.99 4.92 2.83
C PHE A 63 -8.57 5.35 2.46
N VAL A 64 -8.42 6.42 1.67
CA VAL A 64 -7.10 7.02 1.38
C VAL A 64 -6.46 7.53 2.68
N GLY A 65 -7.21 8.28 3.49
CA GLY A 65 -6.74 8.74 4.79
C GLY A 65 -6.41 7.59 5.74
N LEU A 66 -7.26 6.55 5.77
CA LEU A 66 -7.03 5.34 6.55
C LEU A 66 -5.74 4.64 6.13
N LEU A 67 -5.47 4.47 4.84
CA LEU A 67 -4.23 3.86 4.35
C LEU A 67 -3.00 4.72 4.67
N ALA A 68 -3.11 6.04 4.55
CA ALA A 68 -2.02 6.95 4.89
C ALA A 68 -1.67 6.89 6.39
N LEU A 69 -2.69 6.88 7.26
CA LEU A 69 -2.53 6.69 8.70
C LEU A 69 -2.05 5.29 9.05
N HIS A 70 -2.50 4.27 8.32
CA HIS A 70 -2.05 2.90 8.50
C HIS A 70 -0.53 2.77 8.30
N GLY A 71 0.04 3.39 7.25
CA GLY A 71 1.49 3.41 7.04
C GLY A 71 2.26 3.99 8.22
N ILE A 72 1.82 5.14 8.74
CA ILE A 72 2.40 5.74 9.95
C ILE A 72 2.28 4.78 11.14
N ALA A 73 1.08 4.25 11.38
CA ALA A 73 0.79 3.39 12.51
C ALA A 73 1.61 2.10 12.48
N THR A 74 1.84 1.51 11.31
CA THR A 74 2.68 0.32 11.19
C THR A 74 4.15 0.60 11.41
N GLU A 75 4.66 1.76 10.98
CA GLU A 75 6.05 2.15 11.24
C GLU A 75 6.29 2.46 12.73
N ILE A 76 5.30 3.07 13.41
CA ILE A 76 5.31 3.18 14.88
C ILE A 76 5.24 1.79 15.51
N GLY A 77 4.35 0.92 15.04
CA GLY A 77 4.19 -0.45 15.52
C GLY A 77 5.48 -1.27 15.42
N GLN A 78 6.23 -1.12 14.32
CA GLN A 78 7.52 -1.76 14.11
C GLN A 78 8.56 -1.39 15.18
N THR A 79 8.46 -0.23 15.84
CA THR A 79 9.37 0.12 16.95
C THR A 79 9.22 -0.79 18.17
N PHE A 80 8.09 -1.49 18.28
CA PHE A 80 7.81 -2.47 19.34
C PHE A 80 8.08 -3.92 18.91
N VAL A 81 8.46 -4.15 17.64
CA VAL A 81 8.72 -5.49 17.09
C VAL A 81 10.22 -5.77 17.11
N PRO A 82 10.67 -6.90 17.69
CA PRO A 82 12.08 -7.28 17.65
C PRO A 82 12.62 -7.36 16.21
N ASN A 83 13.86 -6.90 16.01
CA ASN A 83 14.53 -6.88 14.70
C ASN A 83 13.86 -6.00 13.63
N ARG A 84 12.97 -5.11 14.03
CA ARG A 84 12.39 -4.06 13.18
C ARG A 84 12.77 -2.68 13.68
N THR A 85 12.73 -1.72 12.77
CA THR A 85 12.95 -0.31 13.06
C THR A 85 11.93 0.49 12.25
N GLY A 86 11.22 1.41 12.90
CA GLY A 86 10.38 2.35 12.17
C GLY A 86 11.21 3.28 11.29
N SER A 87 10.68 3.64 10.13
CA SER A 87 11.33 4.47 9.13
C SER A 87 10.36 5.50 8.53
N VAL A 88 10.66 6.78 8.73
CA VAL A 88 9.93 7.88 8.06
C VAL A 88 10.00 7.74 6.53
N ARG A 89 11.11 7.18 6.02
CA ARG A 89 11.27 6.92 4.59
C ARG A 89 10.24 5.92 4.08
N ASP A 90 9.89 4.90 4.87
CA ASP A 90 8.88 3.91 4.48
C ASP A 90 7.48 4.49 4.47
N VAL A 91 7.14 5.38 5.42
CA VAL A 91 5.89 6.17 5.37
C VAL A 91 5.77 6.95 4.07
N ILE A 92 6.85 7.63 3.65
CA ILE A 92 6.84 8.41 2.40
C ILE A 92 6.64 7.48 1.18
N ILE A 93 7.29 6.32 1.17
CA ILE A 93 7.16 5.32 0.09
C ILE A 93 5.73 4.75 0.04
N ASP A 94 5.13 4.49 1.19
CA ASP A 94 3.73 4.07 1.28
C ASP A 94 2.80 5.11 0.66
N TRP A 95 3.00 6.39 0.97
CA TRP A 95 2.22 7.49 0.41
C TRP A 95 2.44 7.67 -1.09
N VAL A 96 3.65 7.45 -1.60
CA VAL A 96 3.90 7.39 -3.06
C VAL A 96 3.07 6.27 -3.68
N GLY A 97 3.03 5.09 -3.06
CA GLY A 97 2.15 3.99 -3.47
C GLY A 97 0.67 4.39 -3.52
N ILE A 98 0.16 5.02 -2.46
CA ILE A 98 -1.21 5.54 -2.41
C ILE A 98 -1.47 6.53 -3.56
N GLY A 99 -0.55 7.47 -3.78
CA GLY A 99 -0.63 8.43 -4.88
C GLY A 99 -0.72 7.76 -6.25
N LEU A 100 0.12 6.74 -6.51
CA LEU A 100 0.07 5.96 -7.74
C LEU A 100 -1.27 5.25 -7.92
N GLY A 101 -1.81 4.63 -6.86
CA GLY A 101 -3.13 3.99 -6.90
C GLY A 101 -4.26 4.97 -7.21
N LEU A 102 -4.19 6.20 -6.68
CA LEU A 102 -5.13 7.28 -7.02
C LEU A 102 -5.03 7.70 -8.48
N LEU A 103 -3.81 7.88 -9.01
CA LEU A 103 -3.60 8.22 -10.41
C LEU A 103 -4.17 7.14 -11.34
N THR A 104 -3.96 5.85 -11.01
CA THR A 104 -4.56 4.74 -11.75
C THR A 104 -6.09 4.83 -11.74
N TRP A 105 -6.70 5.08 -10.58
CA TRP A 105 -8.15 5.23 -10.47
C TRP A 105 -8.69 6.40 -11.32
N LEU A 106 -8.02 7.55 -11.28
CA LEU A 106 -8.41 8.74 -12.05
C LEU A 106 -8.31 8.49 -13.56
N ALA A 107 -7.22 7.88 -14.03
CA ALA A 107 -7.03 7.54 -15.43
C ALA A 107 -8.14 6.61 -15.96
N VAL A 108 -8.47 5.55 -15.20
CA VAL A 108 -9.53 4.60 -15.58
C VAL A 108 -10.92 5.23 -15.52
N SER A 109 -11.18 6.08 -14.52
CA SER A 109 -12.49 6.73 -14.35
C SER A 109 -12.75 7.81 -15.40
N GLY A 110 -11.71 8.58 -15.77
CA GLY A 110 -11.78 9.58 -16.83
C GLY A 110 -12.10 8.95 -18.19
N GLY A 111 -11.46 7.83 -18.52
CA GLY A 111 -11.73 7.08 -19.75
C GLY A 111 -13.16 6.52 -19.83
N ARG A 112 -13.73 6.06 -18.72
CA ARG A 112 -15.13 5.59 -18.67
C ARG A 112 -16.13 6.72 -18.90
N ARG A 113 -15.87 7.90 -18.33
CA ARG A 113 -16.75 9.07 -18.49
C ARG A 113 -16.75 9.60 -19.92
N ALA A 114 -15.61 9.56 -20.62
CA ALA A 114 -15.51 9.98 -22.02
C ALA A 114 -16.28 9.06 -22.97
N LYS A 115 -16.33 7.75 -22.71
CA LYS A 115 -17.06 6.79 -23.55
C LYS A 115 -18.58 6.90 -23.42
N GLY A 116 -19.11 7.13 -22.21
CA GLY A 116 -20.56 7.23 -21.98
C GLY A 116 -21.22 8.55 -22.42
N VAL A 117 -20.47 9.51 -22.97
CA VAL A 117 -21.00 10.76 -23.56
C VAL A 117 -21.16 10.65 -25.08
N GLY A 118 -20.61 9.59 -25.69
CA GLY A 118 -20.68 9.33 -27.14
C GLY A 118 -21.68 8.25 -27.56
N GLU A 119 -22.46 7.71 -26.62
CA GLU A 119 -23.61 6.81 -26.86
C GLU A 119 -24.92 7.59 -26.65
#